data_AF-A0A5B7ECT5-F1
#
_entry.id   AF-A0A5B7ECT5-F1
#
_cell.length_a   1.000
_cell.length_b   1.000
_cell.length_c   1.000
_cell.angle_alpha   90.00
_cell.angle_beta   90.00
_cell.angle_gamma   90.00
#
_symmetry.space_group_name_H-M   'P 1'
#
loop_
_entity.id
_entity.type
_entity.pdbx_description
1 polymer ?
#
loop_
_entity_poly.entity_id
_entity_poly.type
_entity_poly.pdbx_seq_one_letter_code
_entity_poly.pdbx_strand_id
1 'polypeptide(L)' 'MIPYIANTFPPQCSTCNVTLSVKHMLLHCVRYHEERRPLAAYCQSHRLPLTHTTLLGDEHPDVVDRLMIYLTETSLIREL' A
#
# COMPACT_ATOMS: atom_id res chain seq x y z
N MET A 1 -9.75 -19.90 22.08
CA MET A 1 -8.69 -19.79 21.06
C MET A 1 -8.23 -18.35 21.07
N ILE A 2 -7.04 -18.06 21.61
CA ILE A 2 -6.50 -16.70 21.65
C ILE A 2 -5.82 -16.47 20.29
N PRO A 3 -6.14 -15.41 19.53
CA PRO A 3 -5.47 -15.15 18.27
C PRO A 3 -3.98 -14.95 18.51
N TYR A 4 -3.14 -15.67 17.77
CA TYR A 4 -1.69 -15.50 17.79
C TYR A 4 -1.36 -14.16 17.17
N ILE A 5 -1.03 -13.17 18.00
CA ILE A 5 -0.47 -11.89 17.57
C ILE A 5 1.05 -12.07 17.64
N ALA A 6 1.72 -12.04 16.50
CA ALA A 6 3.18 -12.11 16.46
C ALA A 6 3.77 -10.98 17.32
N ASN A 7 4.80 -11.26 18.12
CA ASN A 7 5.43 -10.27 19.02
C ASN A 7 6.05 -9.06 18.30
N THR A 8 6.15 -9.11 16.97
CA THR A 8 6.59 -8.01 16.10
C THR A 8 5.42 -7.17 15.57
N PHE A 9 4.21 -7.41 16.07
CA PHE A 9 3.02 -6.67 15.67
C PHE A 9 2.82 -5.42 16.55
N PRO A 10 2.60 -4.25 15.95
CA PRO A 10 2.49 -4.05 14.51
C PRO A 10 3.88 -3.90 13.86
N PRO A 11 4.09 -4.47 12.66
CA PRO A 11 5.36 -4.40 11.95
C PRO A 11 5.79 -2.93 11.83
N GLN A 12 7.07 -2.65 11.98
CA GLN A 12 7.62 -1.30 11.87
C GLN A 12 8.31 -1.14 10.51
N CYS A 13 8.14 0.01 9.88
CA CYS A 13 8.92 0.36 8.71
C CYS A 13 10.37 0.64 9.13
N SER A 14 11.31 -0.15 8.61
CA SER A 14 12.75 0.02 8.88
C SER A 14 13.30 1.38 8.41
N THR A 15 12.66 2.02 7.44
CA THR A 15 13.10 3.30 6.87
C THR A 15 12.47 4.50 7.58
N CYS A 16 11.18 4.42 7.91
CA CYS A 16 10.44 5.55 8.48
C CYS A 16 10.29 5.46 10.00
N ASN A 17 10.65 4.34 10.63
CA ASN A 17 10.52 4.05 12.05
C ASN A 17 9.11 4.33 12.60
N VAL A 18 8.10 4.07 11.77
CA VAL A 18 6.67 4.16 12.09
C VAL A 18 6.03 2.82 11.83
N THR A 19 4.86 2.61 12.44
CA THR A 19 4.04 1.44 12.19
C THR A 19 3.76 1.27 10.70
N LEU A 20 4.23 0.14 10.17
CA LEU A 20 4.00 -0.31 8.82
C LEU A 20 2.50 -0.58 8.66
N SER A 21 1.90 0.13 7.72
CA SER A 21 0.49 -0.01 7.37
C SER A 21 0.35 0.14 5.86
N VAL A 22 -0.72 -0.40 5.29
CA VAL A 22 -1.04 -0.24 3.86
C VAL A 22 -1.04 1.25 3.47
N LYS A 23 -1.65 2.10 4.30
CA LYS A 23 -1.62 3.56 4.12
C LYS A 23 -0.19 4.11 4.11
N HIS A 24 0.65 3.70 5.06
CA HIS A 24 2.04 4.15 5.11
C HIS A 24 2.81 3.72 3.86
N MET A 25 2.73 2.44 3.48
CA MET A 25 3.41 1.90 2.30
C MET A 25 2.99 2.62 1.01
N LEU A 26 1.68 2.82 0.83
CA LEU A 26 1.11 3.35 -0.42
C LEU A 26 1.12 4.88 -0.53
N LEU A 27 1.20 5.63 0.56
CA LEU A 27 1.08 7.09 0.51
C LEU A 27 2.30 7.84 1.06
N HIS A 28 3.01 7.27 2.03
CA HIS A 28 3.96 8.06 2.83
C HIS A 28 5.39 7.52 2.81
N CYS A 29 5.58 6.22 2.63
CA CYS A 29 6.86 5.57 2.83
C CYS A 29 7.81 5.82 1.65
N VAL A 30 8.93 6.49 1.90
CA VAL A 30 9.94 6.79 0.86
C VAL A 30 10.56 5.53 0.28
N ARG A 31 10.69 4.46 1.09
CA ARG A 31 11.20 3.15 0.62
C ARG A 31 10.41 2.64 -0.58
N TYR A 32 9.08 2.79 -0.56
CA TYR A 32 8.19 2.30 -1.61
C TYR A 32 7.86 3.39 -2.64
N HIS A 33 8.64 4.47 -2.73
CA HIS A 33 8.34 5.58 -3.65
C HIS A 33 8.43 5.16 -5.12
N GLU A 34 9.46 4.40 -5.50
CA GLU A 34 9.63 3.94 -6.88
C GLU A 34 8.59 2.89 -7.25
N GLU A 35 8.25 2.02 -6.31
CA GLU A 35 7.23 1.00 -6.49
C GLU A 35 5.85 1.65 -6.69
N ARG A 36 5.55 2.77 -6.00
CA ARG A 36 4.28 3.50 -6.18
C ARG A 36 4.16 4.24 -7.50
N ARG A 37 5.24 4.42 -8.25
CA ARG A 37 5.29 5.20 -9.49
C ARG A 37 4.25 4.78 -10.56
N PRO A 38 4.06 3.48 -10.90
CA PRO A 38 3.00 3.04 -11.80
C PRO A 38 1.59 3.35 -11.27
N LEU A 39 1.39 3.25 -9.96
CA LEU A 39 0.12 3.53 -9.30
C LEU A 39 -0.22 5.03 -9.33
N ALA A 40 0.77 5.86 -9.05
CA ALA A 40 0.67 7.32 -9.18
C ALA A 40 0.43 7.75 -10.62
N ALA A 41 1.08 7.12 -11.60
CA ALA A 41 0.86 7.40 -13.01
C ALA A 41 -0.57 7.07 -13.46
N TYR A 42 -1.12 5.95 -12.97
CA TYR A 42 -2.51 5.56 -13.23
C TYR A 42 -3.50 6.55 -12.61
N CYS A 43 -3.33 6.88 -11.32
CA CYS A 43 -4.20 7.89 -10.69
C CYS A 43 -4.10 9.24 -11.42
N GLN A 44 -2.91 9.65 -11.85
CA GLN A 44 -2.72 10.88 -12.62
C GLN A 44 -3.42 10.84 -13.98
N SER A 45 -3.35 9.72 -14.73
CA SER A 45 -4.02 9.61 -16.04
C SER A 45 -5.55 9.61 -15.90
N HIS A 46 -6.07 9.07 -14.80
CA HIS A 46 -7.50 9.05 -14.49
C HIS A 46 -8.00 10.28 -13.72
N ARG A 47 -7.13 11.28 -13.47
CA ARG A 47 -7.41 12.49 -12.65
C ARG A 47 -7.91 12.16 -11.25
N LEU A 48 -7.46 11.04 -10.70
CA LEU A 48 -7.80 10.58 -9.37
C LEU A 48 -6.77 11.07 -8.35
N PRO A 49 -7.21 11.55 -7.18
CA PRO A 49 -6.29 11.90 -6.11
C PRO A 49 -5.67 10.62 -5.52
N LEU A 50 -4.36 10.59 -5.30
CA LEU A 50 -3.68 9.46 -4.67
C LEU A 50 -3.99 9.46 -3.16
N THR A 51 -5.19 9.04 -2.80
CA THR A 51 -5.67 9.00 -1.41
C THR A 51 -5.99 7.57 -0.99
N HIS A 52 -6.10 7.35 0.32
CA HIS A 52 -6.38 6.03 0.86
C HIS A 52 -7.73 5.48 0.38
N THR A 53 -8.75 6.32 0.27
CA THR A 53 -10.11 5.95 -0.18
C THR A 53 -10.13 5.57 -1.66
N THR A 54 -9.40 6.30 -2.50
CA THR A 54 -9.26 5.98 -3.92
C THR A 54 -8.52 4.65 -4.12
N LEU A 55 -7.50 4.37 -3.31
CA LEU A 55 -6.71 3.14 -3.37
C LEU A 55 -7.44 1.91 -2.81
N LEU A 56 -8.38 2.11 -1.89
CA LEU A 56 -9.26 1.05 -1.39
C LEU A 56 -10.40 0.71 -2.35
N GLY A 57 -10.54 1.46 -3.46
CA GLY A 57 -11.55 1.21 -4.47
C GLY A 57 -12.96 1.66 -4.09
N ASP A 58 -13.10 2.48 -3.05
CA ASP A 58 -14.41 2.99 -2.62
C ASP A 58 -15.11 3.79 -3.74
N GLU A 59 -14.32 4.51 -4.55
CA GLU A 59 -14.81 5.27 -5.70
C GLU A 59 -14.54 4.55 -7.04
N HIS A 60 -13.50 3.71 -7.11
CA HIS A 60 -13.00 3.09 -8.34
C HIS A 60 -12.51 1.65 -8.08
N PRO A 61 -13.38 0.63 -8.19
CA PRO A 61 -13.02 -0.75 -7.89
C PRO A 61 -11.90 -1.29 -8.79
N ASP A 62 -11.74 -0.73 -10.00
CA ASP A 62 -10.65 -0.99 -10.95
C ASP A 62 -9.26 -0.61 -10.42
N VAL A 63 -9.17 0.34 -9.48
CA VAL A 63 -7.92 0.71 -8.81
C VAL A 63 -7.45 -0.41 -7.88
N VAL A 64 -8.36 -1.20 -7.31
CA VAL A 64 -8.04 -2.32 -6.41
C VAL A 64 -7.40 -3.45 -7.17
N ASP A 65 -7.90 -3.79 -8.36
CA ASP A 65 -7.30 -4.81 -9.21
C ASP A 65 -5.86 -4.42 -9.58
N ARG A 66 -5.64 -3.14 -9.90
CA ARG A 66 -4.30 -2.61 -10.16
C ARG A 66 -3.41 -2.62 -8.93
N LEU A 67 -3.97 -2.32 -7.75
CA LEU A 67 -3.29 -2.42 -6.46
C LEU A 67 -2.88 -3.87 -6.16
N MET A 68 -3.74 -4.84 -6.43
CA MET A 68 -3.48 -6.26 -6.21
C MET A 68 -2.40 -6.79 -7.16
N ILE A 69 -2.44 -6.40 -8.43
CA ILE A 69 -1.35 -6.68 -9.39
C ILE A 69 -0.04 -6.09 -8.87
N TYR A 70 -0.07 -4.82 -8.45
CA TYR A 70 1.09 -4.14 -7.89
C TYR A 70 1.67 -4.83 -6.66
N LEU A 71 0.84 -5.19 -5.67
CA LEU A 71 1.26 -5.86 -4.44
C LEU A 71 1.84 -7.25 -4.72
N THR A 72 1.33 -7.91 -5.76
CA THR A 72 1.82 -9.22 -6.22
C THR A 72 3.17 -9.08 -6.92
N GLU A 73 3.32 -8.14 -7.86
CA GLU A 73 4.57 -7.92 -8.60
C GLU A 73 5.72 -7.45 -7.71
N THR A 74 5.42 -6.60 -6.72
CA THR A 74 6.42 -6.07 -5.78
C THR A 74 6.72 -7.01 -4.62
N SER A 75 6.05 -8.17 -4.54
CA SER A 75 6.09 -9.08 -3.38
C SER A 75 5.75 -8.41 -2.04
N LEU A 76 5.19 -7.20 -2.06
CA LEU A 76 4.78 -6.45 -0.86
C LEU A 76 3.71 -7.19 -0.05
N ILE A 77 2.93 -8.04 -0.72
CA ILE A 77 1.96 -8.93 -0.08
C ILE A 77 2.61 -9.89 0.94
N ARG A 78 3.92 -10.13 0.85
CA ARG A 78 4.67 -10.95 1.82
C ARG A 78 5.20 -10.15 3.01
N GLU A 79 5.26 -8.82 2.89
CA GLU A 79 5.66 -7.92 3.99
C GLU A 79 4.44 -7.38 4.77
N LEU A 80 3.22 -7.60 4.26
CA LEU A 80 1.94 -7.33 4.93
C LEU A 80 1.46 -8.57 5.70
#